data_AF-A0A174EFH8-F1
#
_entry.id   AF-A0A174EFH8-F1
#
_cell.length_a   1.000
_cell.length_b   1.000
_cell.length_c   1.000
_cell.angle_alpha   90.00
_cell.angle_beta   90.00
_cell.angle_gamma   90.00
#
_symmetry.space_group_name_H-M   'P 1'
#
loop_
_entity.id
_entity.type
_entity.pdbx_description
1 polymer ?
#
loop_
_entity_poly.entity_id
_entity_poly.type
_entity_poly.pdbx_seq_one_letter_code
_entity_poly.pdbx_strand_id
1 'polypeptide(L)'
;MTQTQAQEILAALQRIAAAWSGTNVGTLSISSGCAFADDHPDFSVEQLTKAADLSMYAQKQEYYRAKKLSSGTPVSSGNGVRP
;
A
#
# COMPACT_ATOMS: atom_id res chain seq x y z
N MET A 1 3.72 20.11 -5.85
CA MET A 1 2.62 19.42 -5.14
C MET A 1 2.95 19.49 -3.66
N THR A 2 2.03 19.93 -2.82
CA THR A 2 2.26 19.96 -1.36
C THR A 2 1.95 18.61 -0.72
N GLN A 3 2.45 18.37 0.49
CA GLN A 3 2.14 17.15 1.26
C GLN A 3 0.62 16.99 1.46
N THR A 4 -0.08 18.08 1.77
CA THR A 4 -1.55 18.09 1.91
C THR A 4 -2.26 17.68 0.63
N GLN A 5 -1.85 18.23 -0.53
CA GLN A 5 -2.45 17.85 -1.82
C GLN A 5 -2.23 16.37 -2.15
N ALA A 6 -1.04 15.84 -1.86
CA ALA A 6 -0.76 14.42 -2.06
C ALA A 6 -1.64 13.53 -1.16
N GLN A 7 -1.82 13.92 0.11
CA GLN A 7 -2.70 13.21 1.04
C GLN A 7 -4.16 13.24 0.59
N GLU A 8 -4.65 14.37 0.07
CA GLU A 8 -6.00 14.50 -0.49
C GLU A 8 -6.20 13.58 -1.70
N ILE A 9 -5.20 13.48 -2.58
CA ILE A 9 -5.23 12.57 -3.73
C ILE A 9 -5.26 11.11 -3.26
N LEU A 10 -4.43 10.73 -2.28
CA LEU A 10 -4.42 9.37 -1.73
C LEU A 10 -5.77 9.03 -1.07
N ALA A 11 -6.35 9.97 -0.32
CA ALA A 11 -7.67 9.79 0.29
C ALA A 11 -8.78 9.67 -0.77
N ALA A 12 -8.71 10.45 -1.86
CA ALA A 12 -9.63 10.34 -2.98
C ALA A 12 -9.50 8.96 -3.67
N LEU A 13 -8.28 8.49 -3.91
CA LEU A 13 -8.02 7.19 -4.51
C LEU A 13 -8.58 6.05 -3.65
N GLN A 14 -8.38 6.10 -2.33
CA GLN A 14 -8.94 5.13 -1.39
C GLN A 14 -10.47 5.13 -1.40
N ARG A 15 -11.11 6.30 -1.44
CA ARG A 15 -12.58 6.41 -1.55
C ARG A 15 -13.11 5.80 -2.85
N ILE A 16 -12.44 6.05 -3.97
CA ILE A 16 -12.82 5.48 -5.27
C ILE A 16 -12.70 3.95 -5.23
N ALA A 17 -11.61 3.42 -4.67
CA ALA A 17 -11.44 1.97 -4.53
C ALA A 17 -12.49 1.35 -3.60
N ALA A 18 -12.81 2.01 -2.47
CA ALA A 18 -13.81 1.54 -1.51
C ALA A 18 -15.24 1.58 -2.07
N ALA A 19 -15.53 2.51 -2.98
CA ALA A 19 -16.82 2.60 -3.68
C ALA A 19 -16.95 1.59 -4.83
N TRP A 20 -15.92 0.80 -5.13
CA TRP A 20 -15.96 -0.16 -6.22
C TRP A 20 -17.01 -1.26 -5.97
N SER A 21 -17.84 -1.51 -6.97
CA SER A 21 -18.74 -2.66 -7.03
C SER A 21 -18.74 -3.24 -8.45
N GLY A 22 -18.57 -4.55 -8.59
CA GLY A 22 -18.65 -5.22 -9.89
C GLY A 22 -19.14 -6.65 -9.78
N THR A 23 -19.71 -7.17 -10.87
CA THR A 23 -20.29 -8.52 -10.92
C THR A 23 -19.23 -9.62 -10.75
N ASN A 24 -18.03 -9.41 -11.30
CA ASN A 24 -16.93 -10.39 -11.24
C ASN A 24 -15.97 -10.13 -10.06
N VAL A 25 -15.88 -8.88 -9.59
CA VAL A 25 -15.03 -8.46 -8.49
C VAL A 25 -15.86 -7.60 -7.54
N GLY A 26 -16.29 -8.22 -6.44
CA GLY A 26 -17.22 -7.59 -5.49
C GLY A 26 -16.60 -6.48 -4.64
N THR A 27 -15.28 -6.49 -4.43
CA THR A 27 -14.57 -5.48 -3.62
C THR A 27 -13.17 -5.22 -4.18
N LEU A 28 -12.72 -3.96 -4.15
CA LEU A 28 -11.37 -3.56 -4.52
C LEU A 28 -10.64 -2.95 -3.31
N SER A 29 -9.33 -3.13 -3.25
CA SER A 29 -8.48 -2.48 -2.24
C SER A 29 -7.15 -2.10 -2.87
N ILE A 30 -6.63 -0.93 -2.50
CA ILE A 30 -5.37 -0.39 -3.02
C ILE A 30 -4.42 -0.15 -1.85
N SER A 31 -3.17 -0.59 -2.01
CA SER A 31 -2.06 -0.19 -1.15
C SER A 31 -1.25 0.88 -1.89
N SER A 32 -0.86 1.94 -1.19
CA SER A 32 -0.18 3.09 -1.77
C SER A 32 0.98 3.52 -0.89
N GLY A 33 2.01 4.12 -1.46
CA GLY A 33 3.12 4.68 -0.71
C GLY A 33 3.48 6.04 -1.26
N CYS A 34 3.91 6.94 -0.38
CA CYS A 34 4.28 8.30 -0.73
C CYS A 34 5.48 8.73 0.13
N ALA A 35 6.36 9.51 -0.47
CA ALA A 35 7.52 10.09 0.19
C ALA A 35 7.66 11.54 -0.27
N PHE A 36 8.08 12.42 0.65
CA PHE A 36 8.24 13.85 0.40
C PHE A 36 9.69 14.26 0.59
N ALA A 37 10.17 15.14 -0.29
CA ALA A 37 11.52 15.68 -0.19
C ALA A 37 11.73 16.47 1.11
N ASP A 38 10.69 17.12 1.62
CA ASP A 38 10.75 17.87 2.88
C ASP A 38 11.05 16.96 4.09
N ASP A 39 10.62 15.69 4.05
CA ASP A 39 10.91 14.69 5.09
C ASP A 39 12.32 14.07 4.93
N HIS A 40 12.92 14.21 3.74
CA HIS A 40 14.19 13.61 3.36
C HIS A 40 15.01 14.56 2.47
N PRO A 41 15.53 15.66 3.01
CA PRO A 41 16.16 16.73 2.20
C PRO A 41 17.40 16.26 1.44
N ASP A 42 18.06 15.22 1.93
CA ASP A 42 19.29 14.66 1.33
C ASP A 42 19.02 13.52 0.34
N PHE A 43 17.76 13.11 0.14
CA PHE A 43 17.46 11.99 -0.75
C PHE A 43 17.45 12.44 -2.21
N SER A 44 18.06 11.62 -3.07
CA SER A 44 17.83 11.69 -4.51
C SER A 44 16.40 11.28 -4.87
N VAL A 45 15.97 11.60 -6.08
CA VAL A 45 14.64 11.19 -6.60
C VAL A 45 14.50 9.66 -6.58
N GLU A 46 15.56 8.92 -6.87
CA GLU A 46 15.59 7.46 -6.82
C GLU A 46 15.41 6.94 -5.39
N GLN A 47 16.03 7.60 -4.41
CA GLN A 47 15.89 7.24 -3.00
C GLN A 47 14.47 7.55 -2.49
N LEU A 48 13.88 8.68 -2.89
CA LEU A 48 12.48 9.00 -2.60
C LEU A 48 11.51 7.99 -3.23
N THR A 49 11.76 7.61 -4.49
CA THR A 49 10.96 6.58 -5.18
C THR A 49 11.02 5.25 -4.44
N LYS A 50 12.21 4.85 -3.99
CA LYS A 50 12.40 3.64 -3.19
C LYS A 50 11.69 3.72 -1.84
N ALA A 51 11.71 4.88 -1.17
CA ALA A 51 11.01 5.08 0.10
C ALA A 51 9.48 4.95 -0.08
N ALA A 52 8.92 5.56 -1.13
CA ALA A 52 7.51 5.42 -1.46
C ALA A 52 7.15 3.95 -1.77
N ASP A 53 7.97 3.25 -2.54
CA ASP A 53 7.74 1.83 -2.87
C ASP A 53 7.77 0.94 -1.62
N LEU A 54 8.76 1.13 -0.74
CA LEU A 54 8.84 0.42 0.54
C LEU A 54 7.60 0.67 1.41
N SER A 55 7.11 1.91 1.49
CA SER A 55 5.88 2.24 2.22
C SER A 55 4.66 1.53 1.62
N MET A 56 4.55 1.44 0.29
CA MET A 56 3.47 0.71 -0.38
C MET A 56 3.52 -0.77 -0.02
N TYR A 57 4.70 -1.40 -0.04
CA TYR A 57 4.87 -2.81 0.32
C TYR A 57 4.56 -3.06 1.79
N ALA A 58 4.92 -2.15 2.70
CA ALA A 58 4.54 -2.24 4.11
C ALA A 58 3.01 -2.21 4.29
N GLN A 59 2.31 -1.28 3.63
CA GLN A 59 0.84 -1.23 3.67
C GLN A 59 0.21 -2.49 3.07
N LYS A 60 0.78 -3.03 1.99
CA LYS A 60 0.31 -4.29 1.38
C LYS A 60 0.45 -5.46 2.35
N GLN A 61 1.57 -5.56 3.06
CA GLN A 61 1.77 -6.58 4.09
C GLN A 61 0.75 -6.46 5.22
N GLU A 62 0.46 -5.24 5.67
CA GLU A 62 -0.56 -4.99 6.70
C GLU A 62 -1.94 -5.45 6.24
N TYR A 63 -2.34 -5.10 5.00
CA TYR A 63 -3.61 -5.53 4.43
C TYR A 63 -3.78 -7.05 4.47
N TYR A 64 -2.77 -7.79 4.01
CA TYR A 64 -2.85 -9.25 4.04
C TYR A 64 -2.81 -9.80 5.47
N ARG A 65 -2.08 -9.18 6.40
CA ARG A 65 -2.09 -9.59 7.82
C ARG A 65 -3.47 -9.41 8.44
N ALA A 66 -4.11 -8.26 8.20
CA ALA A 66 -5.47 -7.98 8.66
C ALA A 66 -6.50 -8.95 8.03
N LYS A 67 -6.38 -9.23 6.72
CA LYS A 67 -7.22 -10.23 6.05
C LYS A 67 -7.05 -11.63 6.63
N LYS A 68 -5.82 -12.07 6.95
CA LYS A 68 -5.54 -13.35 7.62
C LYS A 68 -6.22 -13.42 8.98
N LEU A 69 -6.12 -12.36 9.78
CA LEU A 69 -6.73 -12.28 11.10
C LEU A 69 -8.26 -12.32 11.01
N SER A 70 -8.83 -11.67 9.99
CA SER A 70 -10.27 -11.66 9.71
C SER A 70 -10.79 -12.98 9.16
N SER A 71 -9.97 -13.79 8.48
CA SER A 71 -10.39 -15.04 7.84
C SER A 71 -10.18 -16.30 8.68
N GLY A 72 -9.63 -16.18 9.90
CA GLY A 72 -9.41 -17.29 10.83
C GLY A 72 -8.50 -18.42 10.31
N THR A 73 -7.85 -18.23 9.15
CA THR A 73 -7.06 -19.27 8.47
C THR A 73 -5.59 -18.86 8.47
N PRO A 74 -4.67 -19.68 9.04
CA PRO A 74 -3.25 -19.39 8.96
C PRO A 74 -2.77 -19.62 7.52
N VAL A 75 -2.21 -18.59 6.90
CA VAL A 75 -1.53 -18.77 5.60
C VAL A 75 -0.14 -19.32 5.90
N SER A 76 0.13 -20.53 5.41
CA SER A 76 1.44 -21.17 5.46
C SER A 76 2.52 -20.17 5.04
N SER A 77 3.43 -19.88 5.97
CA SER A 77 4.63 -19.10 5.68
C SER A 77 5.52 -20.00 4.83
N GLY A 78 5.40 -19.89 3.51
CA GLY A 78 6.29 -20.54 2.57
C GLY A 78 7.69 -19.98 2.73
N ASN A 79 8.46 -20.54 3.67
CA ASN A 79 9.91 -20.44 3.65
C ASN A 79 10.34 -21.16 2.38
N GLY A 80 10.66 -20.38 1.35
CA GLY A 80 11.27 -20.87 0.13
C GLY A 80 12.66 -21.42 0.44
N VAL A 81 12.71 -22.66 0.93
CA VAL A 81 13.89 -23.52 0.80
C VAL A 81 13.72 -24.21 -0.53
N ARG A 82 14.49 -23.77 -1.53
CA ARG A 82 14.63 -24.46 -2.81
C ARG A 82 15.71 -25.55 -2.65
N PRO A 83 15.52 -26.76 -3.24
CA PRO A 83 16.58 -27.77 -3.32
C PRO A 83 17.80 -27.27 -4.10
#